data_AF-A0A7V1SBJ6-F1
#
_entry.id   AF-A0A7V1SBJ6-F1
#
_cell.length_a   1.000
_cell.length_b   1.000
_cell.length_c   1.000
_cell.angle_alpha   90.00
_cell.angle_beta   90.00
_cell.angle_gamma   90.00
#
_symmetry.space_group_name_H-M   'P 1'
#
loop_
_entity.id
_entity.type
_entity.pdbx_description
1 polymer ?
#
loop_
_entity_poly.entity_id
_entity_poly.type
_entity_poly.pdbx_seq_one_letter_code
_entity_poly.pdbx_strand_id
1 'polypeptide(L)'
;MLIVLLAEKVKQKAHELGFQKIGFARAEYLEEEAEKLNKWLSKGFHAGMAWMAREPEKRCDPRLLFPPVKTIISVAMNYYTPYEHNEAQNQGKISRYAWGEDYHNLLRNRLNDLLEFIKTLDPEAEGKICVDTSPILEKAWAVKAGLGWIGKHSNLITKDYGSWVFLGEILINVEIQDETKIEPDHCGSCRACIDACPTGAIVEPYVVNSNLCISYATIESRDPEISEEVADRMQKWLYGCDICQEVCPWNRFQKPSAEEAFKPRYGTTIDLDEIMALGPRDYQLKFQGSPMKRAKLEGLKRNARAIMRKSKD
;
A
#
# COMPACT_ATOMS: atom_id res chain seq x y z
N MET A 1 -17.13 -6.17 30.42
CA MET A 1 -17.07 -4.72 30.74
C MET A 1 -15.64 -4.16 30.61
N LEU A 2 -14.61 -4.81 31.17
CA LEU A 2 -13.21 -4.34 31.04
C LEU A 2 -12.68 -4.35 29.58
N ILE A 3 -13.00 -5.38 28.79
CA ILE A 3 -12.48 -5.57 27.42
C ILE A 3 -13.07 -4.55 26.43
N VAL A 4 -14.38 -4.25 26.52
CA VAL A 4 -15.03 -3.23 25.67
C VAL A 4 -14.47 -1.84 25.96
N LEU A 5 -14.13 -1.55 27.23
CA LEU A 5 -13.50 -0.28 27.60
C LEU A 5 -12.07 -0.14 27.03
N LEU A 6 -11.36 -1.26 26.83
CA LEU A 6 -10.03 -1.25 26.20
C LEU A 6 -10.15 -0.87 24.72
N ALA A 7 -11.06 -1.51 23.96
CA ALA A 7 -11.24 -1.23 22.54
C ALA A 7 -11.50 0.27 22.29
N GLU A 8 -12.42 0.88 23.04
CA GLU A 8 -12.76 2.30 22.89
C GLU A 8 -11.57 3.24 23.22
N LYS A 9 -10.82 2.96 24.28
CA LYS A 9 -9.61 3.73 24.62
C LYS A 9 -8.55 3.64 23.53
N VAL A 10 -8.36 2.45 22.96
CA VAL A 10 -7.40 2.22 21.87
C VAL A 10 -7.84 2.94 20.60
N LYS A 11 -9.15 2.91 20.26
CA LYS A 11 -9.69 3.68 19.14
C LYS A 11 -9.44 5.17 19.30
N GLN A 12 -9.79 5.72 20.47
CA GLN A 12 -9.56 7.12 20.78
C GLN A 12 -8.08 7.48 20.61
N LYS A 13 -7.17 6.68 21.18
CA LYS A 13 -5.74 6.93 21.06
C LYS A 13 -5.24 6.86 19.62
N ALA A 14 -5.71 5.90 18.83
CA ALA A 14 -5.33 5.78 17.43
C ALA A 14 -5.76 7.02 16.62
N HIS A 15 -6.95 7.56 16.89
CA HIS A 15 -7.40 8.81 16.28
C HIS A 15 -6.55 10.02 16.70
N GLU A 16 -6.17 10.12 17.98
CA GLU A 16 -5.23 11.15 18.46
C GLU A 16 -3.87 11.06 17.77
N LEU A 17 -3.41 9.84 17.45
CA LEU A 17 -2.18 9.58 16.71
C LEU A 17 -2.33 9.82 15.19
N GLY A 18 -3.51 10.22 14.72
CA GLY A 18 -3.74 10.60 13.32
C GLY A 18 -4.14 9.46 12.40
N PHE A 19 -4.51 8.28 12.93
CA PHE A 19 -5.15 7.23 12.13
C PHE A 19 -6.63 7.54 11.92
N GLN A 20 -7.08 7.57 10.67
CA GLN A 20 -8.48 7.89 10.34
C GLN A 20 -9.41 6.69 10.56
N LYS A 21 -8.90 5.47 10.45
CA LYS A 21 -9.65 4.25 10.77
C LYS A 21 -8.81 3.32 11.61
N ILE A 22 -9.49 2.56 12.45
CA ILE A 22 -8.95 1.49 13.28
C ILE A 22 -10.03 0.45 13.47
N GLY A 23 -9.63 -0.81 13.53
CA GLY A 23 -10.53 -1.92 13.83
C GLY A 23 -9.77 -3.12 14.37
N PHE A 24 -10.53 -4.09 14.86
CA PHE A 24 -10.00 -5.26 15.55
C PHE A 24 -10.54 -6.52 14.87
N ALA A 25 -9.63 -7.47 14.63
CA ALA A 25 -9.98 -8.79 14.13
C ALA A 25 -9.35 -9.85 15.04
N ARG A 26 -10.06 -10.94 15.27
CA ARG A 26 -9.49 -12.12 15.93
C ARG A 26 -8.37 -12.69 15.05
N ALA A 27 -7.23 -13.01 15.65
CA ALA A 27 -6.15 -13.66 14.94
C ALA A 27 -6.50 -15.13 14.64
N GLU A 28 -6.52 -15.46 13.36
CA GLU A 28 -6.90 -16.77 12.83
C GLU A 28 -6.20 -17.03 11.49
N TYR A 29 -6.31 -18.26 11.00
CA TYR A 29 -5.82 -18.61 9.67
C TYR A 29 -6.74 -18.04 8.59
N LEU A 30 -6.16 -17.40 7.57
CA LEU A 30 -6.90 -16.82 6.45
C LEU A 30 -7.10 -17.84 5.33
N GLU A 31 -8.05 -18.77 5.49
CA GLU A 31 -8.31 -19.87 4.54
C GLU A 31 -8.57 -19.39 3.11
N GLU A 32 -9.54 -18.50 2.92
CA GLU A 32 -9.89 -18.00 1.59
C GLU A 32 -8.74 -17.23 0.94
N GLU A 33 -8.02 -16.42 1.71
CA GLU A 33 -6.88 -15.65 1.21
C GLU A 33 -5.70 -16.55 0.86
N ALA A 34 -5.49 -17.63 1.62
CA ALA A 34 -4.47 -18.63 1.30
C ALA A 34 -4.76 -19.29 -0.04
N GLU A 35 -6.01 -19.66 -0.32
CA GLU A 35 -6.38 -20.18 -1.64
C GLU A 35 -6.16 -19.16 -2.76
N LYS A 36 -6.59 -17.91 -2.56
CA LYS A 36 -6.42 -16.81 -3.53
C LYS A 36 -4.93 -16.58 -3.80
N LEU A 37 -4.10 -16.53 -2.75
CA LEU A 37 -2.65 -16.38 -2.84
C LEU A 37 -2.00 -17.54 -3.59
N ASN A 38 -2.33 -18.78 -3.25
CA ASN A 38 -1.77 -19.96 -3.92
C ASN A 38 -2.14 -20.01 -5.40
N LYS A 39 -3.40 -19.69 -5.76
CA LYS A 39 -3.84 -19.56 -7.16
C LYS A 39 -3.02 -18.49 -7.89
N TRP A 40 -2.85 -17.33 -7.28
CA TRP A 40 -2.06 -16.22 -7.83
C TRP A 40 -0.58 -16.58 -8.02
N LEU A 41 0.03 -17.25 -7.04
CA LEU A 41 1.41 -17.74 -7.10
C LEU A 41 1.59 -18.79 -8.21
N SER A 42 0.66 -19.75 -8.32
CA SER A 42 0.71 -20.82 -9.32
C SER A 42 0.62 -20.32 -10.77
N LYS A 43 -0.07 -19.19 -10.99
CA LYS A 43 -0.14 -18.51 -12.29
C LYS A 43 1.12 -17.68 -12.59
N GLY A 44 2.11 -17.63 -11.70
CA GLY A 44 3.30 -16.79 -11.86
C GLY A 44 3.02 -15.29 -11.79
N PHE A 45 1.86 -14.88 -11.28
CA PHE A 45 1.43 -13.48 -11.28
C PHE A 45 2.19 -12.59 -10.29
N HIS A 46 3.06 -13.17 -9.46
CA HIS A 46 3.98 -12.46 -8.57
C HIS A 46 5.22 -11.90 -9.26
N ALA A 47 5.42 -12.21 -10.55
CA ALA A 47 6.58 -11.77 -11.31
C ALA A 47 7.91 -12.08 -10.56
N GLY A 48 8.84 -11.13 -10.50
CA GLY A 48 10.12 -11.29 -9.81
C GLY A 48 10.06 -11.20 -8.29
N MET A 49 8.88 -11.08 -7.66
CA MET A 49 8.74 -10.95 -6.22
C MET A 49 8.90 -12.31 -5.50
N ALA A 50 10.09 -12.91 -5.57
CA ALA A 50 10.36 -14.24 -5.00
C ALA A 50 10.06 -14.35 -3.49
N TRP A 51 10.07 -13.24 -2.76
CA TRP A 51 9.66 -13.19 -1.34
C TRP A 51 8.15 -13.41 -1.12
N MET A 52 7.33 -13.33 -2.17
CA MET A 52 5.92 -13.73 -2.10
C MET A 52 5.76 -15.25 -2.09
N ALA A 53 6.65 -15.98 -2.78
CA ALA A 53 6.59 -17.43 -2.92
C ALA A 53 7.41 -18.19 -1.86
N ARG A 54 8.28 -17.51 -1.10
CA ARG A 54 9.22 -18.18 -0.17
C ARG A 54 8.53 -18.80 1.05
N GLU A 55 7.64 -18.06 1.69
CA GLU A 55 6.95 -18.45 2.93
C GLU A 55 5.48 -17.97 2.87
N PRO A 56 4.68 -18.45 1.91
CA PRO A 56 3.29 -18.01 1.74
C PRO A 56 2.44 -18.30 2.98
N GLU A 57 2.72 -19.38 3.72
CA GLU A 57 2.02 -19.75 4.95
C GLU A 57 2.13 -18.69 6.04
N LYS A 58 3.29 -18.02 6.17
CA LYS A 58 3.47 -16.92 7.14
C LYS A 58 2.57 -15.72 6.89
N ARG A 59 2.14 -15.53 5.64
CA ARG A 59 1.23 -14.44 5.24
C ARG A 59 -0.20 -14.70 5.64
N CYS A 60 -0.59 -15.96 5.68
CA CYS A 60 -1.95 -16.41 5.96
C CYS A 60 -2.17 -16.77 7.43
N ASP A 61 -1.10 -17.05 8.18
CA ASP A 61 -1.17 -17.35 9.61
C ASP A 61 -0.34 -16.37 10.46
N PRO A 62 -0.96 -15.39 11.14
CA PRO A 62 -0.24 -14.43 11.96
C PRO A 62 0.46 -15.08 13.17
N ARG A 63 0.04 -16.28 13.58
CA ARG A 63 0.68 -17.03 14.68
C ARG A 63 2.09 -17.50 14.32
N LEU A 64 2.42 -17.59 13.03
CA LEU A 64 3.78 -17.88 12.58
C LEU A 64 4.70 -16.65 12.64
N LEU A 65 4.15 -15.44 12.71
CA LEU A 65 4.89 -14.18 12.86
C LEU A 65 5.02 -13.75 14.32
N PHE A 66 3.96 -13.99 15.10
CA PHE A 66 3.88 -13.68 16.51
C PHE A 66 3.05 -14.77 17.20
N PRO A 67 3.68 -15.84 17.72
CA PRO A 67 2.97 -17.00 18.30
C PRO A 67 1.89 -16.70 19.35
N PRO A 68 2.07 -15.74 20.29
CA PRO A 68 1.06 -15.48 21.30
C PRO A 68 -0.09 -14.58 20.81
N VAL A 69 -0.16 -14.24 19.52
CA VAL A 69 -1.19 -13.35 18.96
C VAL A 69 -2.60 -13.84 19.26
N LYS A 70 -3.47 -12.92 19.68
CA LYS A 70 -4.91 -13.13 19.87
C LYS A 70 -5.74 -12.18 19.02
N THR A 71 -5.28 -10.95 18.86
CA THR A 71 -5.96 -9.90 18.09
C THR A 71 -5.02 -9.29 17.07
N ILE A 72 -5.56 -8.93 15.91
CA ILE A 72 -4.95 -8.07 14.92
C ILE A 72 -5.64 -6.71 15.00
N ILE A 73 -4.90 -5.67 15.35
CA ILE A 73 -5.35 -4.29 15.28
C ILE A 73 -4.94 -3.75 13.92
N SER A 74 -5.89 -3.39 13.06
CA SER A 74 -5.60 -2.78 11.76
C SER A 74 -5.93 -1.30 11.81
N VAL A 75 -5.04 -0.46 11.28
CA VAL A 75 -5.25 0.98 11.16
C VAL A 75 -5.15 1.44 9.71
N ALA A 76 -5.80 2.56 9.40
CA ALA A 76 -5.69 3.22 8.10
C ALA A 76 -5.35 4.70 8.27
N MET A 77 -4.36 5.17 7.52
CA MET A 77 -3.97 6.57 7.47
C MET A 77 -4.14 7.14 6.06
N ASN A 78 -4.97 8.16 5.92
CA ASN A 78 -5.23 8.85 4.66
C ASN A 78 -3.98 9.60 4.17
N TYR A 79 -3.60 9.36 2.92
CA TYR A 79 -2.49 10.05 2.25
C TYR A 79 -2.91 10.88 1.05
N TYR A 80 -4.21 11.00 0.77
CA TYR A 80 -4.67 11.81 -0.34
C TYR A 80 -4.24 13.27 -0.16
N THR A 81 -3.57 13.83 -1.15
CA THR A 81 -3.26 15.26 -1.25
C THR A 81 -3.88 15.81 -2.53
N PRO A 82 -4.35 17.07 -2.59
CA PRO A 82 -5.11 17.58 -3.74
C PRO A 82 -4.23 18.11 -4.89
N TYR A 83 -2.94 17.75 -4.94
CA TYR A 83 -2.05 18.17 -6.03
C TYR A 83 -2.29 17.36 -7.30
N GLU A 84 -2.04 17.98 -8.44
CA GLU A 84 -2.15 17.37 -9.76
C GLU A 84 -0.76 17.10 -10.35
N HIS A 85 -0.66 16.10 -11.22
CA HIS A 85 0.56 15.84 -11.99
C HIS A 85 0.79 16.96 -13.02
N ASN A 86 2.05 17.34 -13.23
CA ASN A 86 2.41 18.20 -14.35
C ASN A 86 2.36 17.40 -15.66
N GLU A 87 1.63 17.88 -16.65
CA GLU A 87 1.44 17.19 -17.93
C GLU A 87 2.49 17.54 -19.01
N ALA A 88 3.52 18.33 -18.67
CA ALA A 88 4.61 18.67 -19.60
C ALA A 88 5.28 17.41 -20.20
N GLN A 89 5.86 17.57 -21.40
CA GLN A 89 6.32 16.42 -22.19
C GLN A 89 7.48 15.65 -21.53
N ASN A 90 8.44 16.36 -20.96
CA ASN A 90 9.66 15.78 -20.37
C ASN A 90 9.54 15.46 -18.86
N GLN A 91 8.33 15.17 -18.39
CA GLN A 91 8.04 14.94 -16.97
C GLN A 91 7.63 13.48 -16.73
N GLY A 92 8.24 12.86 -15.72
CA GLY A 92 7.89 11.53 -15.22
C GLY A 92 6.96 11.63 -14.00
N LYS A 93 5.79 10.96 -14.07
CA LYS A 93 4.79 10.93 -12.99
C LYS A 93 5.23 10.07 -11.82
N ILE A 94 5.02 10.57 -10.61
CA ILE A 94 5.23 9.82 -9.37
C ILE A 94 3.86 9.50 -8.79
N SER A 95 3.65 8.26 -8.35
CA SER A 95 2.43 7.87 -7.63
C SER A 95 2.32 8.64 -6.32
N ARG A 96 1.09 9.04 -5.98
CA ARG A 96 0.75 9.94 -4.87
C ARG A 96 1.28 9.47 -3.53
N TYR A 97 1.34 8.15 -3.32
CA TYR A 97 1.85 7.57 -2.08
C TYR A 97 3.35 7.84 -1.84
N ALA A 98 4.10 8.19 -2.89
CA ALA A 98 5.55 8.37 -2.85
C ALA A 98 6.00 9.84 -2.97
N TRP A 99 5.06 10.79 -2.92
CA TRP A 99 5.34 12.22 -3.05
C TRP A 99 6.09 12.82 -1.86
N GLY A 100 5.81 12.33 -0.66
CA GLY A 100 6.37 12.85 0.58
C GLY A 100 7.43 11.96 1.21
N GLU A 101 7.49 12.04 2.53
CA GLU A 101 8.32 11.20 3.38
C GLU A 101 7.83 9.75 3.39
N ASP A 102 8.73 8.85 3.77
CA ASP A 102 8.50 7.42 3.77
C ASP A 102 7.50 7.01 4.85
N TYR A 103 6.29 6.67 4.42
CA TYR A 103 5.17 6.27 5.27
C TYR A 103 5.53 5.13 6.22
N HIS A 104 6.46 4.25 5.84
CA HIS A 104 6.89 3.13 6.68
C HIS A 104 7.38 3.61 8.06
N ASN A 105 8.13 4.70 8.09
CA ASN A 105 8.70 5.23 9.34
C ASN A 105 7.63 5.93 10.16
N LEU A 106 6.80 6.75 9.51
CA LEU A 106 5.72 7.48 10.18
C LEU A 106 4.70 6.52 10.82
N LEU A 107 4.21 5.55 10.06
CA LEU A 107 3.25 4.57 10.55
C LEU A 107 3.86 3.72 11.67
N ARG A 108 5.10 3.24 11.50
CA ARG A 108 5.76 2.42 12.53
C ARG A 108 5.92 3.16 13.85
N ASN A 109 6.31 4.43 13.81
CA ASN A 109 6.45 5.24 15.03
C ASN A 109 5.09 5.41 15.74
N ARG A 110 4.03 5.76 15.01
CA ARG A 110 2.68 5.92 15.58
C ARG A 110 2.09 4.60 16.09
N LEU A 111 2.37 3.50 15.41
CA LEU A 111 1.97 2.17 15.85
C LEU A 111 2.71 1.73 17.12
N ASN A 112 4.00 2.09 17.25
CA ASN A 112 4.72 1.90 18.52
C ASN A 112 4.11 2.75 19.63
N ASP A 113 3.79 4.02 19.38
CA ASP A 113 3.14 4.88 20.39
C ASP A 113 1.78 4.31 20.83
N LEU A 114 1.02 3.73 19.89
CA LEU A 114 -0.25 3.05 20.19
C LEU A 114 -0.02 1.78 21.02
N LEU A 115 0.98 0.97 20.69
CA LEU A 115 1.33 -0.23 21.45
C LEU A 115 1.79 0.12 22.87
N GLU A 116 2.64 1.14 23.03
CA GLU A 116 3.08 1.61 24.34
C GLU A 116 1.90 2.15 25.17
N PHE A 117 0.96 2.86 24.55
CA PHE A 117 -0.28 3.23 25.22
C PHE A 117 -1.08 2.00 25.69
N ILE A 118 -1.22 0.97 24.86
CA ILE A 118 -1.91 -0.27 25.25
C ILE A 118 -1.23 -0.90 26.47
N LYS A 119 0.11 -0.93 26.51
CA LYS A 119 0.87 -1.44 27.65
C LYS A 119 0.63 -0.68 28.96
N THR A 120 0.28 0.60 28.89
CA THR A 120 -0.12 1.35 30.09
C THR A 120 -1.46 0.89 30.66
N LEU A 121 -2.31 0.26 29.84
CA LEU A 121 -3.62 -0.28 30.23
C LEU A 121 -3.54 -1.76 30.59
N ASP A 122 -2.65 -2.51 29.94
CA ASP A 122 -2.36 -3.93 30.19
C ASP A 122 -0.83 -4.15 30.14
N PRO A 123 -0.13 -4.15 31.29
CA PRO A 123 1.34 -4.30 31.34
C PRO A 123 1.89 -5.59 30.74
N GLU A 124 1.07 -6.65 30.60
CA GLU A 124 1.45 -7.93 30.01
C GLU A 124 1.26 -7.94 28.47
N ALA A 125 0.80 -6.82 27.91
CA ALA A 125 0.61 -6.67 26.48
C ALA A 125 1.94 -6.70 25.72
N GLU A 126 2.07 -7.67 24.83
CA GLU A 126 3.16 -7.77 23.87
C GLU A 126 2.57 -7.67 22.47
N GLY A 127 3.27 -6.94 21.60
CA GLY A 127 2.81 -6.75 20.23
C GLY A 127 3.94 -6.67 19.22
N LYS A 128 3.61 -7.05 17.98
CA LYS A 128 4.48 -6.95 16.81
C LYS A 128 3.88 -5.99 15.79
N ILE A 129 4.61 -4.92 15.50
CA ILE A 129 4.23 -3.93 14.49
C ILE A 129 4.53 -4.46 13.08
N CYS A 130 3.56 -4.34 12.19
CA CYS A 130 3.66 -4.67 10.77
C CYS A 130 3.27 -3.45 9.91
N VAL A 131 4.12 -3.11 8.95
CA VAL A 131 3.88 -2.07 7.93
C VAL A 131 4.61 -2.49 6.65
N ASP A 132 3.85 -2.89 5.61
CA ASP A 132 4.19 -3.28 4.23
C ASP A 132 5.22 -4.42 4.06
N THR A 133 6.36 -4.28 4.74
CA THR A 133 7.52 -5.16 4.68
C THR A 133 7.37 -6.47 5.46
N SER A 134 6.37 -6.56 6.34
CA SER A 134 6.10 -7.77 7.12
C SER A 134 5.33 -8.76 6.25
N PRO A 135 5.62 -10.08 6.32
CA PRO A 135 4.93 -11.06 5.50
C PRO A 135 3.56 -11.38 6.10
N ILE A 136 2.65 -10.42 6.09
CA ILE A 136 1.25 -10.50 6.52
C ILE A 136 0.35 -9.91 5.42
N LEU A 137 -0.88 -10.41 5.28
CA LEU A 137 -1.87 -9.87 4.33
C LEU A 137 -2.62 -8.67 4.93
N GLU A 138 -1.96 -7.53 5.05
CA GLU A 138 -2.49 -6.27 5.65
C GLU A 138 -3.90 -5.93 5.16
N LYS A 139 -4.10 -5.95 3.84
CA LYS A 139 -5.38 -5.66 3.20
C LYS A 139 -6.50 -6.62 3.65
N ALA A 140 -6.19 -7.90 3.82
CA ALA A 140 -7.18 -8.88 4.27
C ALA A 140 -7.55 -8.67 5.75
N TRP A 141 -6.56 -8.38 6.59
CA TRP A 141 -6.81 -8.04 7.99
C TRP A 141 -7.59 -6.74 8.15
N ALA A 142 -7.31 -5.73 7.35
CA ALA A 142 -8.09 -4.50 7.32
C ALA A 142 -9.57 -4.75 6.96
N VAL A 143 -9.87 -5.67 6.04
CA VAL A 143 -11.26 -6.09 5.77
C VAL A 143 -11.88 -6.80 6.96
N LYS A 144 -11.19 -7.78 7.56
CA LYS A 144 -11.68 -8.50 8.75
C LYS A 144 -11.88 -7.59 9.96
N ALA A 145 -11.09 -6.53 10.05
CA ALA A 145 -11.20 -5.47 11.06
C ALA A 145 -12.26 -4.40 10.70
N GLY A 146 -12.97 -4.53 9.58
CA GLY A 146 -14.08 -3.64 9.21
C GLY A 146 -13.65 -2.27 8.67
N LEU A 147 -12.40 -2.10 8.24
CA LEU A 147 -11.92 -0.81 7.72
C LEU A 147 -12.51 -0.50 6.33
N GLY A 148 -12.90 -1.52 5.57
CA GLY A 148 -13.37 -1.40 4.20
C GLY A 148 -13.50 -2.75 3.48
N TRP A 149 -13.48 -2.72 2.15
CA TRP A 149 -13.51 -3.90 1.28
C TRP A 149 -12.38 -3.84 0.25
N ILE A 150 -12.01 -4.96 -0.36
CA ILE A 150 -11.03 -4.99 -1.45
C ILE A 150 -11.72 -4.62 -2.75
N GLY A 151 -11.23 -3.58 -3.44
CA GLY A 151 -11.70 -3.22 -4.77
C GLY A 151 -11.24 -4.22 -5.84
N LYS A 152 -11.87 -4.20 -7.02
CA LYS A 152 -11.44 -5.05 -8.15
C LYS A 152 -10.00 -4.79 -8.62
N HIS A 153 -9.44 -3.61 -8.30
CA HIS A 153 -8.04 -3.26 -8.48
C HIS A 153 -7.12 -3.70 -7.33
N SER A 154 -7.60 -4.57 -6.43
CA SER A 154 -6.90 -5.17 -5.29
C SER A 154 -6.38 -4.22 -4.19
N ASN A 155 -6.81 -2.95 -4.14
CA ASN A 155 -6.55 -2.08 -2.98
C ASN A 155 -7.75 -2.06 -2.04
N LEU A 156 -7.50 -1.86 -0.75
CA LEU A 156 -8.55 -1.59 0.21
C LEU A 156 -9.25 -0.28 -0.16
N ILE A 157 -10.58 -0.26 -0.11
CA ILE A 157 -11.40 0.93 -0.28
C ILE A 157 -12.17 1.15 1.02
N THR A 158 -12.10 2.36 1.53
CA THR A 158 -12.89 2.83 2.68
C THR A 158 -14.03 3.70 2.18
N LYS A 159 -15.17 3.73 2.89
CA LYS A 159 -16.31 4.60 2.54
C LYS A 159 -15.95 6.10 2.60
N ASP A 160 -15.11 6.47 3.55
CA ASP A 160 -14.89 7.88 3.94
C ASP A 160 -13.67 8.53 3.28
N TYR A 161 -12.72 7.73 2.78
CA TYR A 161 -11.45 8.20 2.23
C TYR A 161 -11.10 7.53 0.89
N GLY A 162 -11.95 6.63 0.39
CA GLY A 162 -11.64 5.84 -0.80
C GLY A 162 -10.46 4.90 -0.55
N SER A 163 -9.62 4.68 -1.56
CA SER A 163 -8.45 3.81 -1.52
C SER A 163 -7.13 4.51 -1.16
N TRP A 164 -7.17 5.82 -0.91
CA TRP A 164 -5.99 6.63 -0.58
C TRP A 164 -5.58 6.51 0.89
N VAL A 165 -5.39 5.27 1.37
CA VAL A 165 -4.98 4.99 2.74
C VAL A 165 -3.76 4.08 2.78
N PHE A 166 -2.81 4.40 3.66
CA PHE A 166 -1.78 3.48 4.12
C PHE A 166 -2.34 2.58 5.20
N LEU A 167 -1.87 1.33 5.25
CA LEU A 167 -2.25 0.35 6.24
C LEU A 167 -1.08 0.05 7.18
N GLY A 168 -1.44 -0.43 8.36
CA GLY A 168 -0.50 -1.05 9.28
C GLY A 168 -1.23 -1.83 10.36
N GLU A 169 -0.52 -2.78 10.95
CA GLU A 169 -1.10 -3.73 11.89
C GLU A 169 -0.27 -3.85 13.17
N ILE A 170 -0.98 -4.15 14.27
CA ILE A 170 -0.39 -4.64 15.52
C ILE A 170 -0.94 -6.05 15.74
N LEU A 171 -0.06 -7.05 15.71
CA LEU A 171 -0.35 -8.39 16.19
C LEU A 171 -0.13 -8.36 17.70
N ILE A 172 -1.18 -8.55 18.51
CA ILE A 172 -1.11 -8.40 19.96
C ILE A 172 -1.60 -9.65 20.70
N ASN A 173 -0.98 -9.97 21.84
CA ASN A 173 -1.34 -11.12 22.70
C ASN A 173 -2.57 -10.88 23.60
N VAL A 174 -3.16 -9.69 23.49
CA VAL A 174 -4.35 -9.27 24.22
C VAL A 174 -5.59 -9.62 23.41
N GLU A 175 -6.62 -10.16 24.07
CA GLU A 175 -7.93 -10.33 23.47
C GLU A 175 -8.71 -9.01 23.53
N ILE A 176 -9.00 -8.42 22.37
CA ILE A 176 -9.79 -7.20 22.27
C ILE A 176 -11.09 -7.55 21.52
N GLN A 177 -12.20 -7.40 22.21
CA GLN A 177 -13.53 -7.60 21.64
C GLN A 177 -14.11 -6.24 21.26
N ASP A 178 -14.49 -6.12 19.98
CA ASP A 178 -15.19 -4.98 19.41
C ASP A 178 -16.35 -5.49 18.56
N GLU A 179 -17.44 -4.74 18.47
CA GLU A 179 -18.56 -5.05 17.57
C GLU A 179 -18.19 -4.67 16.12
N THR A 180 -17.10 -5.26 15.63
CA THR A 180 -16.58 -5.01 14.28
C THR A 180 -17.63 -5.42 13.25
N LYS A 181 -18.09 -4.44 12.47
CA LYS A 181 -18.97 -4.67 11.33
C LYS A 181 -18.13 -4.74 10.06
N ILE A 182 -18.07 -5.92 9.46
CA ILE A 182 -17.39 -6.12 8.18
C ILE A 182 -18.16 -5.35 7.11
N GLU A 183 -17.44 -4.54 6.34
CA GLU A 183 -18.03 -3.78 5.24
C GLU A 183 -18.25 -4.69 4.02
N PRO A 184 -19.45 -4.67 3.41
CA PRO A 184 -19.71 -5.47 2.23
C PRO A 184 -18.95 -4.91 1.03
N ASP A 185 -18.73 -5.77 0.03
CA ASP A 185 -18.17 -5.35 -1.25
C ASP A 185 -19.12 -4.39 -1.97
N HIS A 186 -18.62 -3.21 -2.32
CA HIS A 186 -19.39 -2.17 -3.01
C HIS A 186 -18.94 -1.90 -4.46
N CYS A 187 -18.16 -2.80 -5.07
CA CYS A 187 -17.79 -2.70 -6.49
C CYS A 187 -18.96 -3.05 -7.42
N GLY A 188 -19.81 -4.02 -7.06
CA GLY A 188 -20.94 -4.45 -7.88
C GLY A 188 -20.53 -4.77 -9.33
N SER A 189 -21.28 -4.27 -10.32
CA SER A 189 -20.98 -4.45 -11.75
C SER A 189 -19.91 -3.50 -12.29
N CYS A 190 -19.37 -2.57 -11.49
CA CYS A 190 -18.38 -1.59 -11.95
C CYS A 190 -17.12 -2.27 -12.52
N ARG A 191 -16.59 -1.73 -13.62
CA ARG A 191 -15.37 -2.20 -14.29
C ARG A 191 -14.33 -1.11 -14.55
N ALA A 192 -14.56 0.11 -14.05
CA ALA A 192 -13.74 1.29 -14.37
C ALA A 192 -12.22 1.06 -14.25
N CYS A 193 -11.76 0.45 -13.15
CA CYS A 193 -10.33 0.19 -12.95
C CYS A 193 -9.76 -0.86 -13.90
N ILE A 194 -10.54 -1.89 -14.26
CA ILE A 194 -10.15 -2.94 -15.20
C ILE A 194 -10.01 -2.33 -16.59
N ASP A 195 -11.04 -1.59 -17.03
CA ASP A 195 -11.11 -1.04 -18.37
C ASP A 195 -10.08 0.09 -18.58
N ALA A 196 -9.72 0.83 -17.53
CA ALA A 196 -8.71 1.89 -17.59
C ALA A 196 -7.26 1.39 -17.45
N CYS A 197 -7.04 0.15 -16.99
CA CYS A 197 -5.68 -0.36 -16.78
C CYS A 197 -4.95 -0.50 -18.12
N PRO A 198 -3.92 0.33 -18.39
CA PRO A 198 -3.39 0.47 -19.76
C PRO A 198 -2.70 -0.80 -20.27
N THR A 199 -2.14 -1.60 -19.35
CA THR A 199 -1.44 -2.85 -19.64
C THR A 199 -2.32 -4.09 -19.48
N GLY A 200 -3.59 -3.92 -19.07
CA GLY A 200 -4.46 -5.06 -18.76
C GLY A 200 -3.99 -5.89 -17.56
N ALA A 201 -3.26 -5.28 -16.63
CA ALA A 201 -2.72 -5.98 -15.46
C ALA A 201 -3.81 -6.52 -14.52
N ILE A 202 -5.00 -5.92 -14.49
CA ILE A 202 -6.15 -6.46 -13.76
C ILE A 202 -6.87 -7.44 -14.68
N VAL A 203 -6.41 -8.70 -14.68
CA VAL A 203 -6.84 -9.72 -15.65
C VAL A 203 -8.25 -10.24 -15.39
N GLU A 204 -8.66 -10.23 -14.12
CA GLU A 204 -9.98 -10.60 -13.63
C GLU A 204 -10.30 -9.71 -12.41
N PRO A 205 -11.57 -9.51 -12.02
CA PRO A 205 -11.90 -8.84 -10.77
C PRO A 205 -11.05 -9.38 -9.61
N TYR A 206 -10.39 -8.48 -8.87
CA TYR A 206 -9.55 -8.78 -7.70
C TYR A 206 -8.22 -9.51 -8.00
N VAL A 207 -7.90 -9.78 -9.28
CA VAL A 207 -6.69 -10.51 -9.68
C VAL A 207 -5.80 -9.61 -10.52
N VAL A 208 -4.62 -9.28 -9.98
CA VAL A 208 -3.61 -8.47 -10.67
C VAL A 208 -2.46 -9.35 -11.13
N ASN A 209 -2.15 -9.38 -12.41
CA ASN A 209 -0.90 -9.94 -12.92
C ASN A 209 0.21 -8.90 -12.79
N SER A 210 1.10 -9.05 -11.80
CA SER A 210 2.18 -8.08 -11.55
C SER A 210 3.16 -7.98 -12.70
N ASN A 211 3.31 -9.01 -13.54
CA ASN A 211 4.16 -8.96 -14.73
C ASN A 211 3.78 -7.82 -15.69
N LEU A 212 2.49 -7.42 -15.70
CA LEU A 212 1.97 -6.35 -16.53
C LEU A 212 1.75 -5.05 -15.76
N CYS A 213 1.88 -5.05 -14.42
CA CYS A 213 1.56 -3.88 -13.60
C CYS A 213 2.67 -2.83 -13.70
N ILE A 214 2.33 -1.62 -14.15
CA ILE A 214 3.27 -0.49 -14.19
C ILE A 214 3.90 -0.21 -12.82
N SER A 215 3.12 -0.35 -11.74
CA SER A 215 3.63 -0.17 -10.38
C SER A 215 4.72 -1.19 -10.04
N TYR A 216 4.51 -2.47 -10.38
CA TYR A 216 5.55 -3.49 -10.20
C TYR A 216 6.78 -3.19 -11.07
N ALA A 217 6.57 -2.89 -12.36
CA ALA A 217 7.65 -2.66 -13.30
C ALA A 217 8.54 -1.49 -12.86
N THR A 218 7.95 -0.40 -12.36
CA THR A 218 8.69 0.81 -11.97
C THR A 218 9.33 0.73 -10.60
N ILE A 219 8.83 -0.13 -9.69
CA ILE A 219 9.29 -0.17 -8.29
C ILE A 219 10.11 -1.42 -7.99
N GLU A 220 9.59 -2.60 -8.36
CA GLU A 220 10.07 -3.89 -7.86
C GLU A 220 10.93 -4.65 -8.88
N SER A 221 10.63 -4.53 -10.18
CA SER A 221 11.44 -5.18 -11.20
C SER A 221 12.91 -4.73 -11.10
N ARG A 222 13.82 -5.71 -11.20
CA ARG A 222 15.27 -5.51 -11.24
C ARG A 222 15.87 -5.83 -12.61
N ASP A 223 15.00 -6.04 -13.60
CA ASP A 223 15.42 -6.31 -14.97
C ASP A 223 16.10 -5.07 -15.56
N PRO A 224 17.08 -5.25 -16.46
CA PRO A 224 17.83 -4.14 -17.04
C PRO A 224 16.94 -3.19 -17.84
N GLU A 225 15.85 -3.70 -18.44
CA GLU A 225 14.88 -2.96 -19.24
C GLU A 225 13.45 -3.33 -18.83
N ILE A 226 12.51 -2.40 -19.05
CA ILE A 226 11.07 -2.66 -18.85
C ILE A 226 10.56 -3.45 -20.07
N SER A 227 9.72 -4.45 -19.85
CA SER A 227 9.15 -5.24 -20.96
C SER A 227 8.39 -4.33 -21.94
N GLU A 228 8.41 -4.68 -23.22
CA GLU A 228 7.80 -3.86 -24.28
C GLU A 228 6.30 -3.65 -24.03
N GLU A 229 5.60 -4.67 -23.54
CA GLU A 229 4.16 -4.62 -23.25
C GLU A 229 3.81 -3.55 -22.20
N VAL A 230 4.72 -3.32 -21.26
CA VAL A 230 4.56 -2.30 -20.22
C VAL A 230 5.10 -0.97 -20.70
N ALA A 231 6.32 -0.93 -21.26
CA ALA A 231 7.03 0.28 -21.68
C ALA A 231 6.18 1.18 -22.59
N ASP A 232 5.51 0.58 -23.57
CA ASP A 232 4.66 1.30 -24.53
C ASP A 232 3.40 1.90 -23.90
N ARG A 233 3.05 1.48 -22.68
CA ARG A 233 1.77 1.83 -22.03
C ARG A 233 1.95 2.45 -20.66
N MET A 234 3.18 2.80 -20.29
CA MET A 234 3.50 3.38 -18.99
C MET A 234 2.90 4.77 -18.75
N GLN A 235 2.41 5.47 -19.77
CA GLN A 235 1.77 6.80 -19.64
C GLN A 235 2.59 7.79 -18.76
N LYS A 236 3.92 7.82 -18.97
CA LYS A 236 4.89 8.63 -18.23
C LYS A 236 5.04 8.30 -16.74
N TRP A 237 4.48 7.22 -16.22
CA TRP A 237 4.68 6.78 -14.83
C TRP A 237 6.13 6.38 -14.59
N LEU A 238 6.89 7.25 -13.91
CA LEU A 238 8.29 7.04 -13.55
C LEU A 238 8.42 6.15 -12.31
N TYR A 239 7.48 6.27 -11.37
CA TYR A 239 7.49 5.52 -10.11
C TYR A 239 6.06 5.26 -9.61
N GLY A 240 5.67 3.99 -9.51
CA GLY A 240 4.31 3.60 -9.16
C GLY A 240 3.30 3.85 -10.28
N CYS A 241 2.01 3.63 -10.01
CA CYS A 241 0.91 3.97 -10.92
C CYS A 241 -0.40 4.09 -10.16
N ASP A 242 -1.14 5.17 -10.40
CA ASP A 242 -2.40 5.45 -9.69
C ASP A 242 -3.66 5.27 -10.53
N ILE A 243 -3.56 4.99 -11.83
CA ILE A 243 -4.69 5.01 -12.77
C ILE A 243 -5.90 4.23 -12.24
N CYS A 244 -5.67 3.01 -11.74
CA CYS A 244 -6.75 2.14 -11.24
C CYS A 244 -7.46 2.69 -9.99
N GLN A 245 -6.77 3.52 -9.20
CA GLN A 245 -7.34 4.26 -8.08
C GLN A 245 -8.03 5.53 -8.57
N GLU A 246 -7.38 6.32 -9.43
CA GLU A 246 -7.91 7.61 -9.92
C GLU A 246 -9.28 7.46 -10.60
N VAL A 247 -9.49 6.37 -11.35
CA VAL A 247 -10.79 6.09 -12.00
C VAL A 247 -11.81 5.41 -11.08
N CYS A 248 -11.43 5.02 -9.86
CA CYS A 248 -12.32 4.33 -8.95
C CYS A 248 -13.42 5.30 -8.45
N PRO A 249 -14.71 5.00 -8.65
CA PRO A 249 -15.79 5.92 -8.24
C PRO A 249 -15.84 6.21 -6.75
N TRP A 250 -15.26 5.34 -5.91
CA TRP A 250 -15.18 5.53 -4.46
C TRP A 250 -14.15 6.58 -4.04
N ASN A 251 -13.19 6.92 -4.91
CA ASN A 251 -12.23 7.99 -4.62
C ASN A 251 -12.84 9.39 -4.75
N ARG A 252 -14.09 9.53 -5.22
CA ARG A 252 -14.83 10.80 -5.10
C ARG A 252 -15.08 11.22 -3.64
N PHE A 253 -15.02 10.27 -2.70
CA PHE A 253 -15.20 10.52 -1.26
C PHE A 253 -13.89 10.86 -0.54
N GLN A 254 -12.77 10.94 -1.27
CA GLN A 254 -11.48 11.33 -0.72
C GLN A 254 -11.53 12.68 0.00
N LYS A 255 -10.69 12.84 1.01
CA LYS A 255 -10.51 14.08 1.78
C LYS A 255 -9.02 14.40 1.81
N PRO A 256 -8.60 15.67 1.65
CA PRO A 256 -7.20 16.03 1.83
C PRO A 256 -6.68 15.58 3.20
N SER A 257 -5.51 14.93 3.21
CA SER A 257 -4.81 14.58 4.43
C SER A 257 -4.26 15.84 5.10
N ALA A 258 -4.33 15.87 6.43
CA ALA A 258 -3.69 16.90 7.24
C ALA A 258 -2.20 16.59 7.52
N GLU A 259 -1.70 15.44 7.06
CA GLU A 259 -0.34 15.00 7.31
C GLU A 259 0.63 15.71 6.35
N GLU A 260 1.41 16.65 6.90
CA GLU A 260 2.41 17.40 6.14
C GLU A 260 3.48 16.49 5.52
N ALA A 261 3.80 15.37 6.19
CA ALA A 261 4.76 14.39 5.70
C ALA A 261 4.37 13.77 4.35
N PHE A 262 3.10 13.83 3.93
CA PHE A 262 2.65 13.29 2.65
C PHE A 262 2.59 14.32 1.51
N LYS A 263 2.93 15.58 1.77
CA LYS A 263 2.97 16.60 0.72
C LYS A 263 4.14 16.35 -0.25
N PRO A 264 4.00 16.74 -1.54
CA PRO A 264 5.06 16.57 -2.52
C PRO A 264 6.34 17.32 -2.17
N ARG A 265 7.39 16.57 -1.80
CA ARG A 265 8.72 17.12 -1.48
C ARG A 265 9.50 17.53 -2.74
N TYR A 266 9.28 16.83 -3.87
CA TYR A 266 9.97 17.07 -5.15
C TYR A 266 9.01 17.45 -6.28
N GLY A 267 7.77 17.82 -5.94
CA GLY A 267 6.68 17.93 -6.90
C GLY A 267 5.99 16.59 -7.16
N THR A 268 4.94 16.64 -7.99
CA THR A 268 4.13 15.48 -8.39
C THR A 268 4.75 14.71 -9.57
N THR A 269 5.73 15.33 -10.23
CA THR A 269 6.51 14.81 -11.35
C THR A 269 7.98 15.22 -11.22
N ILE A 270 8.88 14.55 -11.93
CA ILE A 270 10.31 14.92 -12.02
C ILE A 270 10.73 14.99 -13.48
N ASP A 271 11.62 15.93 -13.80
CA ASP A 271 12.22 16.03 -15.13
C ASP A 271 13.07 14.79 -15.46
N LEU A 272 12.87 14.22 -16.64
CA LEU A 272 13.52 12.97 -17.04
C LEU A 272 15.02 13.13 -17.25
N ASP A 273 15.48 14.28 -17.77
CA ASP A 273 16.91 14.57 -17.93
C ASP A 273 17.59 14.72 -16.56
N GLU A 274 16.88 15.29 -15.58
CA GLU A 274 17.36 15.34 -14.19
C GLU A 274 17.61 13.93 -13.65
N ILE A 275 16.67 12.99 -13.83
CA ILE A 275 16.84 11.60 -13.41
C ILE A 275 18.04 10.95 -14.10
N MET A 276 18.20 11.18 -15.41
CA MET A 276 19.32 10.63 -16.18
C MET A 276 20.68 11.16 -15.72
N ALA A 277 20.73 12.43 -15.29
CA ALA A 277 21.94 13.09 -14.80
C ALA A 277 22.34 12.67 -13.36
N LEU A 278 21.45 12.05 -12.58
CA LEU A 278 21.74 11.70 -11.18
C LEU A 278 22.95 10.76 -11.04
N GLY A 279 23.92 11.16 -10.21
CA GLY A 279 24.95 10.27 -9.69
C GLY A 279 24.52 9.55 -8.40
N PRO A 280 25.26 8.54 -7.93
CA PRO A 280 24.94 7.81 -6.69
C PRO A 280 24.79 8.70 -5.45
N ARG A 281 25.67 9.69 -5.30
CA ARG A 281 25.64 10.65 -4.18
C ARG A 281 24.39 11.52 -4.22
N ASP A 282 24.09 12.11 -5.38
CA ASP A 282 22.95 13.02 -5.54
C ASP A 282 21.63 12.26 -5.41
N TYR A 283 21.55 11.03 -5.92
CA TYR A 283 20.43 10.13 -5.70
C TYR A 283 20.19 9.86 -4.21
N GLN A 284 21.26 9.55 -3.46
CA GLN A 284 21.16 9.28 -2.04
C GLN A 284 20.66 10.50 -1.27
N LEU A 285 21.23 11.68 -1.55
CA LEU A 285 20.84 12.94 -0.90
C LEU A 285 19.41 13.34 -1.28
N LYS A 286 19.08 13.27 -2.58
CA LYS A 286 17.77 13.66 -3.10
C LYS A 286 16.69 12.80 -2.47
N PHE A 287 16.75 11.48 -2.60
CA PHE A 287 15.67 10.58 -2.18
C PHE A 287 15.80 10.02 -0.75
N GLN A 288 16.71 10.54 0.09
CA GLN A 288 16.76 10.12 1.49
C GLN A 288 15.42 10.39 2.19
N GLY A 289 14.88 9.35 2.83
CA GLY A 289 13.58 9.43 3.52
C GLY A 289 12.38 9.32 2.59
N SER A 290 12.54 8.99 1.30
CA SER A 290 11.43 8.80 0.36
C SER A 290 11.21 7.32 0.04
N PRO A 291 9.95 6.86 -0.18
CA PRO A 291 9.67 5.53 -0.71
C PRO A 291 10.37 5.26 -2.04
N MET A 292 10.65 6.31 -2.83
CA MET A 292 11.30 6.21 -4.13
C MET A 292 12.67 5.52 -4.10
N LYS A 293 13.30 5.41 -2.92
CA LYS A 293 14.55 4.64 -2.78
C LYS A 293 14.40 3.17 -3.16
N ARG A 294 13.19 2.62 -3.11
CA ARG A 294 12.91 1.21 -3.42
C ARG A 294 13.30 0.83 -4.85
N ALA A 295 13.15 1.75 -5.81
CA ALA A 295 13.48 1.50 -7.22
C ALA A 295 15.00 1.42 -7.46
N LYS A 296 15.83 2.00 -6.59
CA LYS A 296 17.27 2.23 -6.79
C LYS A 296 17.54 3.19 -7.96
N LEU A 297 18.76 3.76 -7.99
CA LEU A 297 19.18 4.70 -9.04
C LEU A 297 19.02 4.10 -10.44
N GLU A 298 19.55 2.89 -10.66
CA GLU A 298 19.47 2.23 -11.95
C GLU A 298 18.03 1.93 -12.39
N GLY A 299 17.14 1.59 -11.44
CA GLY A 299 15.72 1.39 -11.73
C GLY A 299 15.05 2.69 -12.16
N LEU A 300 15.28 3.81 -11.47
CA LEU A 300 14.74 5.11 -11.89
C LEU A 300 15.26 5.53 -13.27
N LYS A 301 16.56 5.37 -13.54
CA LYS A 301 17.14 5.66 -14.86
C LYS A 301 16.57 4.78 -15.95
N ARG A 302 16.39 3.48 -15.70
CA ARG A 302 15.71 2.56 -16.62
C ARG A 302 14.29 3.03 -16.92
N ASN A 303 13.51 3.37 -15.89
CA ASN A 303 12.14 3.86 -16.08
C ASN A 303 12.13 5.15 -16.91
N ALA A 304 13.05 6.09 -16.63
CA ALA A 304 13.20 7.32 -17.41
C ALA A 304 13.53 7.04 -18.88
N ARG A 305 14.49 6.15 -19.18
CA ARG A 305 14.82 5.75 -20.55
C ARG A 305 13.61 5.18 -21.30
N ALA A 306 12.83 4.32 -20.64
CA ALA A 306 11.62 3.73 -21.24
C ALA A 306 10.61 4.82 -21.65
N ILE A 307 10.39 5.82 -20.79
CA ILE A 307 9.51 6.95 -21.07
C ILE A 307 10.08 7.83 -22.20
N MET A 308 11.37 8.16 -22.16
CA MET A 308 12.02 9.03 -23.14
C MET A 308 12.09 8.42 -24.54
N ARG A 309 12.24 7.09 -24.65
CA ARG A 309 12.23 6.38 -25.95
C ARG A 309 10.91 6.61 -26.68
N LYS A 310 9.79 6.45 -25.98
CA LYS A 310 8.45 6.63 -26.55
C LYS A 310 8.17 8.08 -26.95
N SER A 311 8.71 9.07 -26.23
CA SER A 311 8.49 10.50 -26.57
C SER A 311 9.18 10.93 -27.88
N LYS A 312 10.05 10.09 -28.45
CA LYS A 312 10.75 10.35 -29.72
C LYS A 312 10.10 9.71 -30.94
N ASP A 313 9.17 8.77 -30.72
CA ASP A 313 8.36 8.11 -31.74
C ASP A 313 7.03 8.86 -31.94
#